data_AF-A0A0F3RLQ0-F1
#
_entry.id   AF-A0A0F3RLQ0-F1
#
_cell.length_a   1.000
_cell.length_b   1.000
_cell.length_c   1.000
_cell.angle_alpha   90.00
_cell.angle_beta   90.00
_cell.angle_gamma   90.00
#
_symmetry.space_group_name_H-M   'P 1'
#
loop_
_entity.id
_entity.type
_entity.pdbx_description
1 polymer ?
#
loop_
_entity_poly.entity_id
_entity_poly.type
_entity_poly.pdbx_seq_one_letter_code
_entity_poly.pdbx_strand_id
1 'polypeptide(L)' 'MLIYRDEYYLSRSEPNPGTPEYTEWVTKQNKCYNTAEIIVAKHRNGPVGTVKLHYNSRYSKFGNIVKNSQQG' A
#
# COMPACT_ATOMS: atom_id res chain seq x y z
N MET A 1 3.18 -16.24 1.76
CA MET A 1 2.98 -14.96 1.05
C MET A 1 1.81 -14.26 1.70
N LEU A 2 1.97 -12.99 2.07
CA LEU A 2 0.93 -12.18 2.69
C LEU A 2 0.74 -10.91 1.87
N ILE A 3 -0.51 -10.47 1.70
CA ILE A 3 -0.86 -9.20 1.04
C ILE A 3 -1.35 -8.26 2.13
N TYR A 4 -0.64 -7.16 2.33
CA TYR A 4 -1.01 -6.10 3.26
C TYR A 4 -1.45 -4.85 2.48
N ARG A 5 -2.61 -4.30 2.84
CA ARG A 5 -3.22 -3.14 2.19
C ARG A 5 -3.57 -2.09 3.24
N ASP A 6 -2.67 -1.15 3.47
CA ASP A 6 -2.85 -0.13 4.51
C ASP A 6 -4.09 0.75 4.24
N GLU A 7 -4.34 1.11 2.98
CA GLU A 7 -5.52 1.83 2.52
C GLU A 7 -6.84 1.17 2.96
N TYR A 8 -6.91 -0.17 2.95
CA TYR A 8 -8.11 -0.91 3.32
C TYR A 8 -8.45 -0.71 4.81
N TYR A 9 -7.44 -0.69 5.68
CA TYR A 9 -7.65 -0.49 7.10
C TYR A 9 -7.90 0.98 7.42
N LEU A 10 -7.12 1.89 6.83
CA LEU A 10 -7.27 3.34 7.05
C LEU A 10 -8.65 3.84 6.59
N SER A 11 -9.19 3.32 5.49
CA SER A 11 -10.53 3.71 5.00
C SER A 11 -11.66 3.40 5.98
N ARG A 12 -11.45 2.46 6.92
CA ARG A 12 -12.43 2.07 7.94
C ARG A 12 -12.29 2.85 9.24
N SER A 13 -11.24 3.65 9.36
CA SER A 13 -10.94 4.48 10.53
C SER A 13 -11.06 5.96 10.19
N GLU A 14 -11.97 6.32 9.28
CA GLU A 14 -12.25 7.70 8.89
C GLU A 14 -12.75 8.50 10.11
N PRO A 15 -12.01 9.55 10.54
CA PRO A 15 -12.42 10.40 11.65
C PRO A 15 -13.45 11.45 11.18
N ASN A 16 -14.08 12.13 12.13
CA ASN A 16 -15.07 13.17 11.82
C ASN A 16 -14.43 14.32 11.00
N PRO A 17 -15.11 14.80 9.94
CA PRO A 17 -14.65 15.96 9.19
C PRO A 17 -14.51 17.20 10.08
N GLY A 18 -13.41 17.94 9.90
CA GLY A 18 -13.16 19.20 10.62
C GLY A 18 -12.31 19.05 11.90
N THR A 19 -11.94 17.83 12.28
CA THR A 19 -10.97 17.63 13.37
C THR A 19 -9.52 17.62 12.84
N PRO A 20 -8.51 17.94 13.68
CA PRO A 20 -7.11 17.84 13.28
C PRO A 20 -6.71 16.43 12.78
N GLU A 21 -7.29 15.39 13.38
CA GLU A 21 -7.05 13.98 13.04
C GLU A 21 -7.48 13.66 11.60
N TYR A 22 -8.51 14.33 11.08
CA TYR A 22 -8.92 14.18 9.68
C TYR A 22 -7.82 14.59 8.71
N THR A 23 -7.09 15.67 9.02
CA THR A 23 -5.97 16.13 8.17
C THR A 23 -4.83 15.11 8.16
N GLU A 24 -4.50 14.53 9.31
CA GLU A 24 -3.51 13.46 9.40
C GLU A 24 -3.96 12.19 8.68
N TRP A 25 -5.25 11.83 8.81
CA TRP A 25 -5.84 10.69 8.16
C TRP A 25 -5.81 10.82 6.64
N VAL A 26 -6.19 11.98 6.09
CA VAL A 26 -6.07 12.27 4.64
C VAL A 26 -4.63 12.14 4.18
N THR A 27 -3.68 12.67 4.96
CA THR A 27 -2.25 12.58 4.66
C THR A 27 -1.76 11.13 4.62
N LYS A 28 -2.21 10.29 5.57
CA LYS A 28 -1.90 8.85 5.60
C LYS A 28 -2.55 8.12 4.43
N GLN A 29 -3.82 8.41 4.13
CA GLN A 29 -4.53 7.83 2.98
C GLN A 29 -3.82 8.11 1.66
N ASN A 30 -3.44 9.37 1.41
CA ASN A 30 -2.73 9.75 0.20
C ASN A 30 -1.39 9.02 0.04
N LYS A 31 -0.71 8.67 1.14
CA LYS A 31 0.55 7.92 1.10
C LYS A 31 0.37 6.45 0.73
N CYS A 32 -0.74 5.83 1.13
CA CYS A 32 -1.01 4.40 0.86
C CYS A 32 -1.97 4.15 -0.30
N TYR A 33 -2.49 5.20 -0.91
CA TYR A 33 -3.49 5.12 -1.97
C TYR A 33 -3.07 4.18 -3.11
N ASN A 34 -3.97 3.28 -3.50
CA ASN A 34 -3.76 2.28 -4.56
C ASN A 34 -2.44 1.50 -4.42
N THR A 35 -1.95 1.27 -3.20
CA THR A 35 -0.70 0.56 -2.96
C THR A 35 -0.95 -0.67 -2.11
N ALA A 36 -0.31 -1.78 -2.47
CA ALA A 36 -0.29 -3.01 -1.70
C ALA A 36 1.14 -3.49 -1.45
N GLU A 37 1.39 -3.98 -0.25
CA GLU A 37 2.65 -4.62 0.12
C GLU A 37 2.50 -6.14 0.04
N ILE A 38 3.33 -6.78 -0.80
CA ILE A 38 3.40 -8.23 -0.90
C ILE A 38 4.61 -8.69 -0.11
N ILE A 39 4.35 -9.42 0.97
CA ILE A 39 5.38 -9.92 1.89
C ILE A 39 5.68 -11.38 1.53
N VAL A 40 6.87 -11.59 1.01
CA VAL A 40 7.43 -12.91 0.68
C VAL A 40 8.20 -13.42 1.90
N ALA A 41 7.49 -13.96 2.88
CA ALA A 41 8.10 -14.45 4.12
C ALA A 41 8.91 -15.75 3.97
N LYS A 42 8.74 -16.49 2.87
CA LYS A 42 9.46 -17.74 2.60
C LYS A 42 9.75 -17.86 1.11
N HIS A 43 11.03 -18.04 0.80
CA HIS A 43 11.51 -18.36 -0.53
C HIS A 43 12.57 -19.46 -0.39
N ARG A 44 12.42 -20.59 -1.09
CA ARG A 44 13.23 -21.80 -0.85
C ARG A 44 14.70 -21.61 -1.24
N ASN A 45 14.94 -20.94 -2.35
CA ASN A 45 16.25 -20.85 -3.00
C ASN A 45 16.62 -19.41 -3.34
N GLY A 46 16.40 -18.46 -2.43
CA GLY A 46 16.68 -17.04 -2.69
C GLY A 46 16.03 -16.10 -1.67
N PRO A 47 16.04 -14.79 -1.93
CA PRO A 47 15.72 -13.80 -0.93
C PRO A 47 14.23 -13.76 -0.57
N VAL A 48 13.99 -13.48 0.71
CA VAL A 48 12.69 -13.02 1.24
C VAL A 48 12.65 -11.50 1.20
N GLY A 49 11.45 -10.92 1.30
CA GLY A 49 11.31 -9.47 1.35
C GLY A 49 9.90 -8.98 1.11
N THR A 50 9.76 -7.66 1.03
CA THR A 50 8.49 -6.98 0.78
C THR A 50 8.57 -6.22 -0.54
N VAL A 51 7.59 -6.42 -1.40
CA VAL A 51 7.47 -5.73 -2.69
C VAL A 51 6.23 -4.84 -2.66
N LYS A 52 6.40 -3.56 -3.01
CA LYS A 52 5.29 -2.62 -3.16
C LYS A 52 4.80 -2.65 -4.60
N LEU A 53 3.52 -2.90 -4.79
CA LEU A 53 2.84 -2.89 -6.10
C LEU A 53 1.66 -1.93 -6.08
N HIS A 54 1.29 -1.44 -7.26
CA HIS A 54 0.05 -0.71 -7.44
C HIS A 54 -1.10 -1.70 -7.36
N TYR A 55 -2.17 -1.34 -6.66
CA TYR A 55 -3.34 -2.17 -6.46
C TYR A 55 -4.59 -1.41 -6.89
N ASN A 56 -5.27 -1.92 -7.90
CA ASN A 56 -6.55 -1.40 -8.33
C ASN A 56 -7.67 -2.13 -7.55
N SER A 57 -8.28 -1.42 -6.60
CA SER A 57 -9.32 -1.96 -5.72
C SER A 57 -10.59 -2.37 -6.47
N ARG A 58 -10.97 -1.65 -7.53
CA ARG A 58 -12.17 -1.93 -8.35
C ARG A 58 -12.09 -3.29 -9.03
N TYR A 59 -10.90 -3.71 -9.48
CA TYR A 59 -10.70 -4.96 -10.21
C TYR A 59 -9.91 -6.01 -9.42
N SER A 60 -9.53 -5.71 -8.17
CA SER A 60 -8.63 -6.53 -7.37
C SER A 60 -7.35 -6.92 -8.12
N LYS A 61 -6.81 -5.98 -8.92
CA LYS A 61 -5.72 -6.23 -9.86
C LYS A 61 -4.42 -5.55 -9.41
N PHE A 62 -3.32 -6.29 -9.48
CA PHE A 62 -1.98 -5.75 -9.24
C PHE A 62 -1.38 -5.18 -10.53
N GLY A 63 -0.67 -4.08 -10.40
CA GLY A 63 0.14 -3.48 -11.45
C GLY A 63 1.51 -3.09 -10.89
N ASN A 64 2.48 -2.92 -11.79
CA ASN A 64 3.78 -2.41 -11.40
C ASN A 64 3.66 -0.93 -11.02
N ILE A 65 4.25 -0.54 -9.89
CA ILE A 65 4.48 0.88 -9.62
C ILE A 65 5.57 1.32 -10.60
N VAL A 66 5.32 2.39 -11.35
CA VAL A 66 6.38 3.05 -12.10
C VAL A 66 7.33 3.67 -11.08
N LYS A 67 8.38 2.93 -10.71
CA LYS A 67 9.55 3.54 -10.10
C LYS A 67 10.31 4.17 -11.26
N ASN A 68 10.46 5.49 -11.25
CA ASN A 68 11.43 6.14 -12.13
C ASN A 68 12.81 5.60 -11.72
N SER A 69 13.26 4.54 -12.39
CA SER A 69 14.55 3.91 -12.17
C SER A 69 15.66 4.83 -12.66
N GLN A 70 15.99 5.86 -11.88
CA GLN A 70 17.35 6.40 -11.84
C GLN A 70 18.06 5.72 -10.68
N GLN A 71 18.63 4.55 -10.96
CA GLN A 71 19.69 3.93 -10.19
C GLN A 71 20.46 3.07 -11.19
N GLY A 72 21.54 3.67 -11.71
CA GLY A 72 22.65 2.92 -12.30
C GLY A 72 23.52 2.30 -11.22
#